data_AF-A0A7S0CYP4-F1
#
_entry.id   AF-A0A7S0CYP4-F1
#
_cell.length_a   1.000
_cell.length_b   1.000
_cell.length_c   1.000
_cell.angle_alpha   90.00
_cell.angle_beta   90.00
_cell.angle_gamma   90.00
#
_symmetry.space_group_name_H-M   'P 1'
#
loop_
_entity.id
_entity.type
_entity.pdbx_description
1 polymer ?
#
loop_
_entity_poly.entity_id
_entity_poly.type
_entity_poly.pdbx_seq_one_letter_code
_entity_poly.pdbx_strand_id
1 'polypeptide(L)'
;PGGFEVGDMQSWGVWGERVTPAYARDVCAFLEGRNGTAGGFATRVCGSADLIKGDRGSARGHVMNSFVSPPFGKTLADFAGAAAMRAKISPEAAAVHDRSKDAFRGGAIGTKNAGGVGYGVGTREPGASFTSGRAPEKKLPPLPPTPGETALMLRLMLATLFLSDGTPVVAAGDEYGHSLRGHDDAPWAFKHDANAFRWDAIGAGERGGEITRFMAACAAFRRRRADLFAAGGANVSWRDLEGQRAPAWESADAPPQLMCRRHAAAAPGAKAVAASAIGGETRETVVTQDAVAVWNCGSGVARAAIGQPPIGYAWVRVMDTALAAPADCELAYINLAGPQGTYLVAPHAVVLLELAPAPEGLPPTAEQVEAARAAAERRARRIPDAAR
;
A
#
# COMPACT_ATOMS: atom_id res chain seq x y z
N PRO A 1 24.86 23.03 8.16
CA PRO A 1 23.90 22.90 9.27
C PRO A 1 22.95 21.71 9.01
N GLY A 2 23.22 20.59 9.67
CA GLY A 2 22.52 19.30 9.50
C GLY A 2 21.16 19.25 10.21
N GLY A 3 20.24 20.14 9.83
CA GLY A 3 18.91 20.25 10.42
C GLY A 3 17.92 19.23 9.88
N PHE A 4 18.03 17.97 10.29
CA PHE A 4 16.92 17.02 10.21
C PHE A 4 16.45 16.74 11.63
N GLU A 5 15.45 17.51 12.09
CA GLU A 5 14.80 17.35 13.41
C GLU A 5 13.66 16.32 13.37
N VAL A 6 13.71 15.35 12.46
CA VAL A 6 12.72 14.27 12.43
C VAL A 6 12.88 13.46 13.71
N GLY A 7 11.82 13.36 14.48
CA GLY A 7 11.81 12.74 15.80
C GLY A 7 12.04 13.70 16.95
N ASP A 8 12.40 14.96 16.71
CA ASP A 8 12.81 15.91 17.74
C ASP A 8 11.98 17.22 17.70
N MET A 9 10.95 17.30 16.85
CA MET A 9 10.08 18.47 16.75
C MET A 9 9.20 18.62 18.00
N GLN A 10 9.29 19.77 18.66
CA GLN A 10 8.40 20.13 19.77
C GLN A 10 6.98 20.34 19.25
N SER A 11 6.14 19.32 19.43
CA SER A 11 4.80 19.25 18.83
C SER A 11 3.66 19.33 19.85
N TRP A 12 3.95 19.42 21.16
CA TRP A 12 2.98 19.37 22.26
C TRP A 12 1.95 18.23 22.14
N GLY A 13 2.27 17.16 21.39
CA GLY A 13 1.36 16.05 21.09
C GLY A 13 0.23 16.37 20.11
N VAL A 14 0.28 17.50 19.41
CA VAL A 14 -0.79 17.95 18.49
C VAL A 14 -0.44 17.73 17.02
N TRP A 15 0.85 17.75 16.68
CA TRP A 15 1.33 17.69 15.30
C TRP A 15 1.96 16.35 14.97
N GLY A 16 1.59 15.78 13.82
CA GLY A 16 2.30 14.64 13.25
C GLY A 16 3.53 15.07 12.46
N GLU A 17 4.57 14.26 12.54
CA GLU A 17 5.83 14.50 11.84
C GLU A 17 5.85 13.77 10.50
N ARG A 18 6.31 14.48 9.46
CA ARG A 18 6.56 13.88 8.15
C ARG A 18 7.86 13.09 8.21
N VAL A 19 7.73 11.77 8.21
CA VAL A 19 8.87 10.84 8.11
C VAL A 19 9.23 10.51 6.66
N THR A 20 8.67 11.25 5.69
CA THR A 20 8.79 11.05 4.24
C THR A 20 10.18 10.65 3.76
N PRO A 21 11.29 11.31 4.14
CA PRO A 21 12.61 10.94 3.62
C PRO A 21 13.03 9.52 4.02
N ALA A 22 12.83 9.14 5.29
CA ALA A 22 13.16 7.80 5.78
C ALA A 22 12.15 6.77 5.27
N TYR A 23 10.85 7.09 5.29
CA TYR A 23 9.79 6.23 4.79
C TYR A 23 10.01 5.90 3.30
N ALA A 24 10.16 6.91 2.45
CA ALA A 24 10.38 6.74 1.03
C ALA A 24 11.68 5.97 0.76
N ARG A 25 12.79 6.30 1.44
CA ARG A 25 14.08 5.62 1.26
C ARG A 25 13.99 4.12 1.56
N ASP A 26 13.52 3.75 2.74
CA ASP A 26 13.56 2.37 3.22
C ASP A 26 12.50 1.51 2.54
N VAL A 27 11.29 2.06 2.34
CA VAL A 27 10.24 1.34 1.64
C VAL A 27 10.62 1.14 0.18
N CYS A 28 11.12 2.16 -0.51
CA CYS A 28 11.54 1.98 -1.91
C CYS A 28 12.69 1.01 -2.05
N ALA A 29 13.63 0.98 -1.11
CA ALA A 29 14.73 0.02 -1.15
C ALA A 29 14.22 -1.42 -1.21
N PHE A 30 13.22 -1.72 -0.40
CA PHE A 30 12.58 -3.03 -0.38
C PHE A 30 11.73 -3.28 -1.64
N LEU A 31 10.91 -2.31 -2.06
CA LEU A 31 10.08 -2.43 -3.26
C LEU A 31 10.90 -2.56 -4.56
N GLU A 32 12.11 -2.02 -4.58
CA GLU A 32 13.09 -2.17 -5.68
C GLU A 32 13.73 -3.56 -5.75
N GLY A 33 13.44 -4.43 -4.78
CA GLY A 33 13.99 -5.78 -4.72
C GLY A 33 15.41 -5.85 -4.17
N ARG A 34 15.86 -4.88 -3.36
CA ARG A 34 17.19 -4.92 -2.74
C ARG A 34 17.20 -5.85 -1.52
N ASN A 35 18.16 -6.77 -1.47
CA ASN A 35 18.38 -7.65 -0.32
C ASN A 35 18.78 -6.85 0.94
N GLY A 36 18.52 -7.41 2.12
CA GLY A 36 18.89 -6.83 3.41
C GLY A 36 18.10 -5.58 3.81
N THR A 37 16.96 -5.31 3.16
CA THR A 37 16.12 -4.13 3.41
C THR A 37 14.90 -4.41 4.28
N ALA A 38 14.69 -5.67 4.66
CA ALA A 38 13.52 -6.15 5.41
C ALA A 38 13.30 -5.40 6.74
N GLY A 39 14.37 -5.19 7.53
CA GLY A 39 14.28 -4.52 8.84
C GLY A 39 13.84 -3.05 8.72
N GLY A 40 14.45 -2.30 7.80
CA GLY A 40 14.07 -0.92 7.52
C GLY A 40 12.62 -0.81 7.05
N PHE A 41 12.23 -1.66 6.09
CA PHE A 41 10.87 -1.75 5.58
C PHE A 41 9.84 -2.04 6.67
N ALA A 42 10.04 -3.10 7.46
CA ALA A 42 9.12 -3.48 8.53
C ALA A 42 8.98 -2.36 9.58
N THR A 43 10.08 -1.69 9.91
CA THR A 43 10.07 -0.53 10.82
C THR A 43 9.22 0.62 10.27
N ARG A 44 9.31 0.92 8.96
CA ARG A 44 8.47 1.95 8.32
C ARG A 44 6.99 1.54 8.33
N VAL A 45 6.70 0.29 7.97
CA VAL A 45 5.32 -0.24 7.94
C VAL A 45 4.68 -0.28 9.33
N CYS A 46 5.47 -0.49 10.39
CA CYS A 46 5.00 -0.42 11.78
C CYS A 46 5.00 1.01 12.37
N GLY A 47 5.14 2.05 11.53
CA GLY A 47 4.95 3.43 11.95
C GLY A 47 6.18 4.10 12.56
N SER A 48 7.39 3.65 12.20
CA SER A 48 8.65 4.39 12.42
C SER A 48 8.92 4.79 13.89
N ALA A 49 8.68 3.86 14.81
CA ALA A 49 8.91 4.06 16.25
C ALA A 49 10.40 4.34 16.59
N ASP A 50 11.33 4.00 15.70
CA ASP A 50 12.75 4.32 15.83
C ASP A 50 13.05 5.82 15.64
N LEU A 51 12.24 6.52 14.86
CA LEU A 51 12.37 7.97 14.65
C LEU A 51 11.57 8.76 15.68
N ILE A 52 10.40 8.25 16.09
CA ILE A 52 9.45 9.00 16.90
C ILE A 52 9.66 8.66 18.39
N LYS A 53 10.20 9.61 19.14
CA LYS A 53 10.59 9.40 20.55
C LYS A 53 9.50 9.76 21.57
N GLY A 54 9.61 9.17 22.75
CA GLY A 54 8.80 9.46 23.94
C GLY A 54 7.41 8.83 23.85
N ASP A 55 6.40 9.50 24.41
CA ASP A 55 5.00 9.03 24.37
C ASP A 55 4.34 9.18 22.98
N ARG A 56 5.10 9.54 21.94
CA ARG A 56 4.58 9.76 20.59
C ARG A 56 4.65 8.46 19.78
N GLY A 57 3.73 8.32 18.83
CA GLY A 57 3.72 7.15 17.95
C GLY A 57 2.60 7.19 16.93
N SER A 58 2.63 6.23 16.02
CA SER A 58 1.65 6.06 14.94
C SER A 58 0.23 5.85 15.45
N ALA A 59 0.07 5.15 16.59
CA ALA A 59 -1.21 4.97 17.29
C ALA A 59 -1.87 6.29 17.73
N ARG A 60 -1.09 7.36 17.91
CA ARG A 60 -1.58 8.70 18.29
C ARG A 60 -1.68 9.66 17.10
N GLY A 61 -1.48 9.18 15.87
CA GLY A 61 -1.52 10.01 14.67
C GLY A 61 -0.29 10.90 14.46
N HIS A 62 0.80 10.66 15.21
CA HIS A 62 2.00 11.51 15.15
C HIS A 62 2.94 11.20 13.98
N VAL A 63 2.59 10.23 13.13
CA VAL A 63 3.46 9.74 12.05
C VAL A 63 2.75 9.95 10.73
N MET A 64 3.30 10.80 9.86
CA MET A 64 2.76 11.05 8.54
C MET A 64 3.66 10.38 7.50
N ASN A 65 3.11 9.37 6.81
CA ASN A 65 3.80 8.64 5.76
C ASN A 65 3.47 9.24 4.40
N SER A 66 4.49 9.43 3.57
CA SER A 66 4.35 9.80 2.16
C SER A 66 5.59 9.30 1.41
N PHE A 67 5.46 9.11 0.11
CA PHE A 67 6.61 8.86 -0.78
C PHE A 67 7.17 10.15 -1.38
N VAL A 68 6.34 11.18 -1.48
CA VAL A 68 6.66 12.46 -2.13
C VAL A 68 6.43 13.63 -1.17
N SER A 69 6.96 14.81 -1.48
CA SER A 69 6.88 16.00 -0.61
C SER A 69 6.22 17.19 -1.31
N PRO A 70 4.91 17.11 -1.63
CA PRO A 70 4.23 18.14 -2.43
C PRO A 70 4.26 19.51 -1.73
N PRO A 71 4.30 20.61 -2.50
CA PRO A 71 4.31 20.68 -3.97
C PRO A 71 5.70 20.45 -4.59
N PHE A 72 6.71 20.12 -3.77
CA PHE A 72 8.08 19.97 -4.22
C PHE A 72 8.41 18.53 -4.59
N GLY A 73 9.28 18.37 -5.58
CA GLY A 73 9.79 17.06 -5.97
C GLY A 73 8.93 16.36 -7.02
N LYS A 74 9.18 15.07 -7.20
CA LYS A 74 8.48 14.21 -8.17
C LYS A 74 7.04 13.97 -7.74
N THR A 75 6.17 13.77 -8.73
CA THR A 75 4.88 13.11 -8.53
C THR A 75 5.09 11.65 -8.12
N LEU A 76 4.07 11.02 -7.54
CA LEU A 76 4.17 9.61 -7.20
C LEU A 76 4.35 8.74 -8.44
N ALA A 77 3.73 9.09 -9.57
CA ALA A 77 3.88 8.34 -10.83
C ALA A 77 5.32 8.41 -11.37
N ASP A 78 5.95 9.59 -11.37
CA ASP A 78 7.35 9.73 -11.83
C ASP A 78 8.32 9.05 -10.86
N PHE A 79 8.03 9.11 -9.56
CA PHE A 79 8.80 8.45 -8.52
C PHE A 79 8.71 6.92 -8.64
N ALA A 80 7.51 6.38 -8.84
CA ALA A 80 7.26 4.97 -9.11
C ALA A 80 7.92 4.50 -10.41
N GLY A 81 7.87 5.31 -11.47
CA GLY A 81 8.54 4.99 -12.74
C GLY A 81 10.05 4.89 -12.59
N ALA A 82 10.65 5.79 -11.80
CA ALA A 82 12.07 5.71 -11.48
C ALA A 82 12.42 4.47 -10.64
N ALA A 83 11.57 4.09 -9.68
CA ALA A 83 11.74 2.88 -8.89
C ALA A 83 11.61 1.60 -9.72
N ALA A 84 10.61 1.53 -10.61
CA ALA A 84 10.40 0.40 -11.52
C ALA A 84 11.62 0.17 -12.43
N MET A 85 12.23 1.23 -12.96
CA MET A 85 13.48 1.13 -13.74
C MET A 85 14.65 0.59 -12.91
N ARG A 86 14.81 1.03 -11.66
CA ARG A 86 15.87 0.52 -10.76
C ARG A 86 15.65 -0.95 -10.40
N ALA A 87 14.39 -1.32 -10.21
CA ALA A 87 13.93 -2.69 -9.94
C ALA A 87 14.03 -3.61 -11.17
N LYS A 88 14.32 -3.07 -12.35
CA LYS A 88 14.39 -3.79 -13.63
C LYS A 88 13.12 -4.59 -13.94
N ILE A 89 11.95 -4.06 -13.55
CA ILE A 89 10.68 -4.66 -13.96
C ILE A 89 10.61 -4.53 -15.48
N SER A 90 10.37 -5.64 -16.18
CA SER A 90 10.49 -5.70 -17.65
C SER A 90 9.33 -4.97 -18.33
N PRO A 91 9.62 -4.12 -19.33
CA PRO A 91 8.60 -3.52 -20.17
C PRO A 91 8.16 -4.46 -21.27
N GLU A 92 6.90 -4.91 -21.20
CA GLU A 92 6.18 -5.12 -22.45
C GLU A 92 5.86 -3.74 -23.05
N ALA A 93 6.77 -3.30 -23.92
CA ALA A 93 6.67 -2.19 -24.87
C ALA A 93 6.00 -0.90 -24.37
N ALA A 94 6.56 -0.28 -23.32
CA ALA A 94 6.33 1.14 -23.08
C ALA A 94 7.25 1.96 -24.00
N ALA A 95 6.68 2.49 -25.09
CA ALA A 95 7.36 3.44 -25.96
C ALA A 95 8.04 4.54 -25.12
N VAL A 96 9.34 4.66 -25.31
CA VAL A 96 10.24 5.59 -24.63
C VAL A 96 9.61 6.99 -24.59
N HIS A 97 9.28 7.47 -23.40
CA HIS A 97 8.88 8.87 -23.21
C HIS A 97 10.05 9.78 -23.59
N ASP A 98 9.78 10.77 -24.43
CA ASP A 98 10.75 11.82 -24.74
C ASP A 98 10.99 12.67 -23.48
N ARG A 99 12.15 12.46 -22.85
CA ARG A 99 12.63 13.24 -21.69
C ARG A 99 13.36 14.51 -22.11
N SER A 100 13.35 14.87 -23.39
CA SER A 100 13.99 16.11 -23.86
C SER A 100 13.29 17.33 -23.27
N LYS A 101 14.08 18.38 -23.02
CA LYS A 101 13.54 19.69 -22.63
C LYS A 101 12.59 20.28 -23.69
N ASP A 102 12.61 19.75 -24.92
CA ASP A 102 11.81 20.23 -26.04
C ASP A 102 10.37 19.69 -26.03
N ALA A 103 10.12 18.51 -25.44
CA ALA A 103 8.76 17.98 -25.25
C ALA A 103 7.86 18.89 -24.38
N PHE A 104 8.47 19.75 -23.57
CA PHE A 104 7.78 20.73 -22.71
C PHE A 104 7.50 22.07 -23.42
N ARG A 105 8.22 22.41 -24.50
CA ARG A 105 7.98 23.64 -25.27
C ARG A 105 6.62 23.64 -26.00
N GLY A 106 6.05 22.48 -26.28
CA GLY A 106 4.72 22.35 -26.90
C GLY A 106 3.55 22.78 -26.00
N GLY A 107 3.78 22.96 -24.70
CA GLY A 107 2.79 23.49 -23.74
C GLY A 107 3.06 24.93 -23.30
N ALA A 108 4.18 25.52 -23.71
CA ALA A 108 4.33 26.96 -23.66
C ALA A 108 3.45 27.52 -24.77
N ILE A 109 2.25 27.96 -24.39
CA ILE A 109 1.48 28.93 -25.16
C ILE A 109 2.46 29.96 -25.73
N GLY A 110 2.60 29.94 -27.06
CA GLY A 110 3.73 30.52 -27.75
C GLY A 110 3.95 31.99 -27.38
N THR A 111 5.12 32.29 -26.83
CA THR A 111 5.67 33.64 -26.85
C THR A 111 6.33 33.86 -28.22
N LYS A 112 5.53 33.84 -29.29
CA LYS A 112 5.93 34.57 -30.50
C LYS A 112 5.32 35.95 -30.34
N ASN A 113 6.20 36.94 -30.16
CA ASN A 113 5.89 38.35 -30.27
C ASN A 113 5.29 38.63 -31.65
N ALA A 114 3.96 38.56 -31.75
CA ALA A 114 3.19 39.07 -32.87
C ALA A 114 1.82 39.48 -32.33
N GLY A 115 1.67 40.77 -32.01
CA GLY A 115 0.39 41.41 -31.69
C GLY A 115 -0.27 40.94 -30.39
N GLY A 116 -0.39 41.84 -29.42
CA GLY A 116 -0.94 41.53 -28.10
C GLY A 116 -2.30 40.83 -28.15
N VAL A 117 -2.33 39.60 -27.64
CA VAL A 117 -3.51 39.01 -27.00
C VAL A 117 -3.03 38.57 -25.62
N GLY A 118 -3.22 39.44 -24.63
CA GLY A 118 -2.97 39.10 -23.24
C GLY A 118 -3.85 37.93 -22.84
N TYR A 119 -3.25 36.86 -22.33
CA TYR A 119 -3.98 35.77 -21.70
C TYR A 119 -4.62 36.32 -20.42
N GLY A 120 -5.89 36.69 -20.55
CA GLY A 120 -6.70 37.24 -19.48
C GLY A 120 -6.86 36.23 -18.35
N VAL A 121 -6.06 36.39 -17.30
CA VAL A 121 -6.65 36.33 -15.97
C VAL A 121 -7.57 37.54 -15.94
N GLY A 122 -8.88 37.34 -16.07
CA GLY A 122 -9.83 38.44 -16.01
C GLY A 122 -9.51 39.26 -14.76
N THR A 123 -9.07 40.51 -14.95
CA THR A 123 -9.06 41.49 -13.87
C THR A 123 -10.50 41.67 -13.46
N ARG A 124 -10.89 41.00 -12.38
CA ARG A 124 -12.24 41.03 -11.83
C ARG A 124 -12.48 42.46 -11.35
N GLU A 125 -13.50 43.13 -11.90
CA GLU A 125 -13.95 44.39 -11.31
C GLU A 125 -14.42 44.12 -9.85
N PRO A 126 -14.10 45.00 -8.90
CA PRO A 126 -14.59 44.87 -7.53
C PRO A 126 -16.13 44.82 -7.53
N GLY A 127 -16.71 43.65 -7.21
CA GLY A 127 -18.17 43.47 -7.14
C GLY A 127 -18.76 42.31 -7.95
N ALA A 128 -17.98 41.61 -8.80
CA ALA A 128 -18.51 40.46 -9.54
C ALA A 128 -18.83 39.27 -8.60
N SER A 129 -20.11 38.92 -8.49
CA SER A 129 -20.62 37.72 -7.78
C SER A 129 -19.94 36.42 -8.24
N PHE A 130 -19.77 35.44 -7.34
CA PHE A 130 -19.42 34.07 -7.75
C PHE A 130 -20.56 33.52 -8.61
N THR A 131 -20.34 33.39 -9.91
CA THR A 131 -21.32 32.72 -10.78
C THR A 131 -21.42 31.26 -10.37
N SER A 132 -22.64 30.75 -10.22
CA SER A 132 -22.94 29.36 -9.87
C SER A 132 -22.67 28.35 -11.01
N GLY A 133 -21.94 28.76 -12.04
CA GLY A 133 -21.64 27.97 -13.22
C GLY A 133 -20.31 27.22 -13.07
N ARG A 134 -20.30 25.93 -13.40
CA ARG A 134 -19.09 25.11 -13.45
C ARG A 134 -18.10 25.73 -14.45
N ALA A 135 -16.85 25.91 -14.05
CA ALA A 135 -15.80 26.37 -14.96
C ALA A 135 -15.71 25.40 -16.17
N PRO A 136 -15.56 25.90 -17.40
CA PRO A 136 -15.48 25.05 -18.58
C PRO A 136 -14.25 24.12 -18.48
N GLU A 137 -14.45 22.83 -18.73
CA GLU A 137 -13.36 21.85 -18.72
C GLU A 137 -12.41 22.12 -19.88
N LYS A 138 -11.16 22.51 -19.56
CA LYS A 138 -10.10 22.63 -20.55
C LYS A 138 -9.65 21.22 -20.93
N LYS A 139 -9.82 20.82 -22.20
CA LYS A 139 -9.21 19.60 -22.73
C LYS A 139 -7.70 19.78 -22.71
N LEU A 140 -7.02 18.99 -21.89
CA LEU A 140 -5.57 18.99 -21.76
C LEU A 140 -4.97 17.89 -22.65
N PRO A 141 -3.69 18.01 -23.06
CA PRO A 141 -3.02 16.98 -23.85
C PRO A 141 -3.14 15.62 -23.15
N PRO A 142 -3.31 14.49 -23.87
CA PRO A 142 -3.47 13.18 -23.24
C PRO A 142 -2.33 12.94 -22.25
N LEU A 143 -2.68 12.39 -21.08
CA LEU A 143 -1.64 11.93 -20.15
C LEU A 143 -0.86 10.85 -20.90
N PRO A 144 0.48 10.98 -21.04
CA PRO A 144 1.26 9.94 -21.68
C PRO A 144 0.98 8.62 -20.97
N PRO A 145 1.00 7.48 -21.69
CA PRO A 145 0.74 6.21 -21.05
C PRO A 145 1.75 6.00 -19.92
N THR A 146 1.26 5.90 -18.68
CA THR A 146 2.04 5.38 -17.56
C THR A 146 2.40 3.93 -17.91
N PRO A 147 3.69 3.57 -18.10
CA PRO A 147 4.09 2.21 -18.46
C PRO A 147 3.44 1.14 -17.57
N GLY A 148 3.22 -0.08 -18.09
CA GLY A 148 2.66 -1.19 -17.32
C GLY A 148 3.42 -1.42 -16.00
N GLU A 149 4.76 -1.38 -16.04
CA GLU A 149 5.56 -1.50 -14.80
C GLU A 149 5.39 -0.32 -13.85
N THR A 150 5.23 0.90 -14.39
CA THR A 150 5.01 2.08 -13.55
C THR A 150 3.66 1.98 -12.85
N ALA A 151 2.62 1.47 -13.53
CA ALA A 151 1.32 1.22 -12.93
C ALA A 151 1.38 0.12 -11.84
N LEU A 152 2.16 -0.93 -12.05
CA LEU A 152 2.41 -1.96 -11.03
C LEU A 152 3.12 -1.37 -9.80
N MET A 153 4.25 -0.69 -10.01
CA MET A 153 5.03 -0.07 -8.92
C MET A 153 4.21 1.01 -8.19
N LEU A 154 3.42 1.80 -8.91
CA LEU A 154 2.53 2.79 -8.33
C LEU A 154 1.48 2.14 -7.41
N ARG A 155 0.82 1.06 -7.87
CA ARG A 155 -0.11 0.30 -7.03
C ARG A 155 0.58 -0.33 -5.83
N LEU A 156 1.79 -0.87 -6.00
CA LEU A 156 2.59 -1.44 -4.92
C LEU A 156 2.95 -0.39 -3.84
N MET A 157 3.35 0.81 -4.26
CA MET A 157 3.61 1.95 -3.37
C MET A 157 2.33 2.39 -2.66
N LEU A 158 1.23 2.61 -3.39
CA LEU A 158 -0.06 2.99 -2.81
C LEU A 158 -0.55 1.96 -1.80
N ALA A 159 -0.56 0.67 -2.16
CA ALA A 159 -0.94 -0.40 -1.25
C ALA A 159 -0.08 -0.38 0.02
N THR A 160 1.24 -0.30 -0.12
CA THR A 160 2.15 -0.24 1.03
C THR A 160 1.89 1.00 1.89
N LEU A 161 1.63 2.17 1.30
CA LEU A 161 1.28 3.40 2.02
C LEU A 161 0.04 3.22 2.90
N PHE A 162 -1.02 2.61 2.36
CA PHE A 162 -2.26 2.38 3.10
C PHE A 162 -2.20 1.18 4.06
N LEU A 163 -1.22 0.29 3.92
CA LEU A 163 -0.97 -0.84 4.83
C LEU A 163 0.03 -0.53 5.95
N SER A 164 0.66 0.64 5.93
CA SER A 164 1.55 1.13 6.99
C SER A 164 0.78 1.75 8.16
N ASP A 165 1.33 1.65 9.36
CA ASP A 165 0.85 2.37 10.54
C ASP A 165 1.24 3.85 10.46
N GLY A 166 0.36 4.70 10.98
CA GLY A 166 0.45 6.16 10.83
C GLY A 166 -0.58 6.72 9.85
N THR A 167 -0.42 7.96 9.47
CA THR A 167 -1.35 8.70 8.61
C THR A 167 -0.80 8.70 7.18
N PRO A 168 -1.43 8.00 6.22
CA PRO A 168 -1.03 8.09 4.82
C PRO A 168 -1.36 9.48 4.28
N VAL A 169 -0.38 10.13 3.65
CA VAL A 169 -0.51 11.43 2.99
C VAL A 169 -0.31 11.22 1.50
N VAL A 170 -1.28 11.67 0.70
CA VAL A 170 -1.29 11.54 -0.77
C VAL A 170 -1.30 12.94 -1.38
N ALA A 171 -0.53 13.17 -2.45
CA ALA A 171 -0.56 14.45 -3.16
C ALA A 171 -1.77 14.54 -4.06
N ALA A 172 -2.33 15.73 -4.24
CA ALA A 172 -3.32 15.95 -5.28
C ALA A 172 -2.70 15.65 -6.66
N GLY A 173 -3.36 14.81 -7.44
CA GLY A 173 -2.89 14.28 -8.70
C GLY A 173 -2.43 12.82 -8.64
N ASP A 174 -1.93 12.35 -7.49
CA ASP A 174 -1.43 10.97 -7.37
C ASP A 174 -2.57 9.94 -7.55
N GLU A 175 -3.82 10.33 -7.29
CA GLU A 175 -5.00 9.48 -7.41
C GLU A 175 -5.32 9.02 -8.84
N TYR A 176 -4.83 9.73 -9.86
CA TYR A 176 -4.94 9.32 -11.26
C TYR A 176 -3.56 9.08 -11.90
N GLY A 177 -2.50 9.08 -11.10
CA GLY A 177 -1.13 8.94 -11.58
C GLY A 177 -0.62 10.16 -12.34
N HIS A 178 -0.89 11.37 -11.84
CA HIS A 178 -0.35 12.60 -12.41
C HIS A 178 1.17 12.50 -12.60
N SER A 179 1.66 13.00 -13.73
CA SER A 179 3.07 12.92 -14.10
C SER A 179 3.57 14.26 -14.60
N LEU A 180 4.73 14.65 -14.11
CA LEU A 180 5.56 15.75 -14.62
C LEU A 180 6.51 15.26 -15.70
N ARG A 181 6.27 14.09 -16.28
CA ARG A 181 7.04 13.51 -17.40
C ARG A 181 8.51 13.34 -17.06
N GLY A 182 8.79 12.90 -15.83
CA GLY A 182 10.13 12.66 -15.33
C GLY A 182 10.90 13.91 -14.87
N HIS A 183 10.26 15.09 -14.84
CA HIS A 183 10.84 16.25 -14.17
C HIS A 183 10.91 16.04 -12.66
N ASP A 184 12.00 16.52 -12.07
CA ASP A 184 12.27 16.36 -10.63
C ASP A 184 11.44 17.31 -9.76
N ASP A 185 10.87 18.38 -10.33
CA ASP A 185 10.00 19.32 -9.62
C ASP A 185 8.97 19.95 -10.56
N ALA A 186 7.82 20.32 -9.99
CA ALA A 186 6.79 21.08 -10.68
C ALA A 186 7.33 22.49 -10.98
N PRO A 187 7.08 23.07 -12.16
CA PRO A 187 7.43 24.46 -12.41
C PRO A 187 6.80 25.36 -11.33
N TRP A 188 7.60 26.23 -10.70
CA TRP A 188 7.14 27.16 -9.65
C TRP A 188 6.03 28.15 -10.08
N ALA A 189 5.65 28.15 -11.37
CA ALA A 189 4.59 28.99 -11.89
C ALA A 189 3.27 28.22 -12.02
N PHE A 190 2.24 28.69 -11.32
CA PHE A 190 0.84 28.18 -11.35
C PHE A 190 0.16 28.24 -12.74
N LYS A 191 0.82 28.75 -13.77
CA LYS A 191 0.28 28.93 -15.13
C LYS A 191 0.64 27.80 -16.10
N HIS A 192 1.30 26.73 -15.63
CA HIS A 192 1.64 25.60 -16.47
C HIS A 192 0.61 24.47 -16.38
N ASP A 193 0.24 23.93 -17.54
CA ASP A 193 -0.67 22.78 -17.66
C ASP A 193 -0.13 21.53 -16.93
N ALA A 194 1.19 21.45 -16.69
CA ALA A 194 1.81 20.40 -15.88
C ALA A 194 1.39 20.44 -14.39
N ASN A 195 0.93 21.58 -13.90
CA ASN A 195 0.44 21.75 -12.53
C ASN A 195 -1.09 21.70 -12.45
N ALA A 196 -1.76 21.63 -13.60
CA ALA A 196 -3.21 21.59 -13.66
C ALA A 196 -3.71 20.20 -13.29
N PHE A 197 -4.73 20.17 -12.44
CA PHE A 197 -5.41 18.94 -12.08
C PHE A 197 -6.18 18.37 -13.28
N ARG A 198 -5.99 17.08 -13.57
CA ARG A 198 -6.55 16.38 -14.73
C ARG A 198 -7.87 15.69 -14.42
N TRP A 199 -8.96 16.44 -14.43
CA TRP A 199 -10.31 15.89 -14.27
C TRP A 199 -10.68 14.89 -15.37
N ASP A 200 -10.13 15.08 -16.58
CA ASP A 200 -10.32 14.20 -17.73
C ASP A 200 -9.66 12.83 -17.55
N ALA A 201 -8.66 12.70 -16.66
CA ALA A 201 -7.96 11.44 -16.41
C ALA A 201 -8.66 10.51 -15.41
N ILE A 202 -9.67 11.00 -14.67
CA ILE A 202 -10.37 10.26 -13.61
C ILE A 202 -11.57 9.46 -14.16
N GLY A 203 -11.92 9.65 -15.45
CA GLY A 203 -13.05 9.01 -16.09
C GLY A 203 -13.03 7.47 -16.02
N ALA A 204 -14.22 6.86 -16.01
CA ALA A 204 -14.35 5.41 -16.08
C ALA A 204 -13.78 4.89 -17.41
N GLY A 205 -12.93 3.86 -17.34
CA GLY A 205 -12.22 3.29 -18.49
C GLY A 205 -10.86 3.93 -18.78
N GLU A 206 -10.52 5.04 -18.11
CA GLU A 206 -9.17 5.62 -18.16
C GLU A 206 -8.25 4.97 -17.12
N ARG A 207 -6.94 4.90 -17.41
CA ARG A 207 -5.93 4.38 -16.46
C ARG A 207 -5.94 5.15 -15.13
N GLY A 208 -6.20 6.45 -15.18
CA GLY A 208 -6.32 7.26 -13.97
C GLY A 208 -7.53 6.85 -13.12
N GLY A 209 -8.65 6.50 -13.75
CA GLY A 209 -9.82 5.93 -13.07
C GLY A 209 -9.51 4.58 -12.40
N GLU A 210 -8.68 3.73 -13.02
CA GLU A 210 -8.23 2.47 -12.41
C GLU A 210 -7.40 2.70 -11.13
N ILE A 211 -6.48 3.67 -11.16
CA ILE A 211 -5.67 4.07 -9.99
C ILE A 211 -6.56 4.67 -8.91
N THR A 212 -7.51 5.53 -9.29
CA THR A 212 -8.44 6.16 -8.34
C THR A 212 -9.27 5.10 -7.63
N ARG A 213 -9.81 4.12 -8.37
CA ARG A 213 -10.54 2.98 -7.81
C ARG A 213 -9.66 2.16 -6.87
N PHE A 214 -8.43 1.83 -7.27
CA PHE A 214 -7.50 1.07 -6.45
C PHE A 214 -7.18 1.80 -5.14
N MET A 215 -6.86 3.10 -5.22
CA MET A 215 -6.61 3.93 -4.04
C MET A 215 -7.84 4.04 -3.14
N ALA A 216 -9.03 4.18 -3.72
CA ALA A 216 -10.29 4.19 -2.98
C ALA A 216 -10.54 2.86 -2.25
N ALA A 217 -10.22 1.72 -2.86
CA ALA A 217 -10.31 0.41 -2.22
C ALA A 217 -9.32 0.26 -1.05
N CYS A 218 -8.08 0.71 -1.21
CA CYS A 218 -7.09 0.78 -0.12
C CYS A 218 -7.58 1.63 1.06
N ALA A 219 -8.11 2.83 0.77
CA ALA A 219 -8.67 3.72 1.78
C ALA A 219 -9.92 3.12 2.46
N ALA A 220 -10.79 2.47 1.69
CA ALA A 220 -11.98 1.81 2.21
C ALA A 220 -11.64 0.65 3.14
N PHE A 221 -10.68 -0.19 2.78
CA PHE A 221 -10.16 -1.25 3.64
C PHE A 221 -9.60 -0.67 4.94
N ARG A 222 -8.70 0.31 4.85
CA ARG A 222 -8.08 0.93 6.04
C ARG A 222 -9.12 1.54 6.98
N ARG A 223 -10.15 2.19 6.43
CA ARG A 223 -11.25 2.77 7.23
C ARG A 223 -12.12 1.70 7.87
N ARG A 224 -12.47 0.64 7.13
CA ARG A 224 -13.26 -0.50 7.65
C ARG A 224 -12.51 -1.23 8.76
N ARG A 225 -11.21 -1.41 8.58
CA ARG A 225 -10.32 -2.17 9.46
C ARG A 225 -9.36 -1.27 10.25
N ALA A 226 -9.88 -0.13 10.73
CA ALA A 226 -9.08 0.82 11.52
C ALA A 226 -8.52 0.20 12.80
N ASP A 227 -9.17 -0.85 13.33
CA ASP A 227 -8.69 -1.69 14.43
C ASP A 227 -7.28 -2.24 14.19
N LEU A 228 -6.96 -2.59 12.95
CA LEU A 228 -5.67 -3.19 12.59
C LEU A 228 -4.50 -2.20 12.58
N PHE A 229 -4.78 -0.89 12.54
CA PHE A 229 -3.78 0.18 12.40
C PHE A 229 -3.67 1.07 13.64
N ALA A 230 -4.52 0.83 14.65
CA ALA A 230 -4.57 1.64 15.87
C ALA A 230 -3.47 1.29 16.88
N ALA A 231 -2.83 0.12 16.77
CA ALA A 231 -1.88 -0.38 17.76
C ALA A 231 -0.42 0.01 17.50
N GLY A 232 -0.14 0.80 16.45
CA GLY A 232 1.21 1.26 16.11
C GLY A 232 2.24 0.14 15.99
N GLY A 233 1.90 -0.92 15.27
CA GLY A 233 2.76 -2.09 15.06
C GLY A 233 2.73 -3.14 16.17
N ALA A 234 2.16 -2.87 17.35
CA ALA A 234 2.16 -3.81 18.47
C ALA A 234 1.31 -5.09 18.20
N ASN A 235 0.36 -5.02 17.28
CA ASN A 235 -0.47 -6.14 16.84
C ASN A 235 0.05 -6.84 15.58
N VAL A 236 1.29 -6.57 15.17
CA VAL A 236 1.90 -7.14 13.96
C VAL A 236 2.81 -8.30 14.31
N SER A 237 2.67 -9.42 13.59
CA SER A 237 3.68 -10.47 13.53
C SER A 237 4.25 -10.60 12.12
N TRP A 238 5.58 -10.60 12.04
CA TRP A 238 6.30 -10.76 10.79
C TRP A 238 6.86 -12.17 10.68
N ARG A 239 6.77 -12.74 9.48
CA ARG A 239 7.25 -14.09 9.15
C ARG A 239 7.94 -14.12 7.79
N ASP A 240 8.78 -15.12 7.61
CA ASP A 240 9.19 -15.59 6.29
C ASP A 240 7.98 -16.09 5.48
N LEU A 241 8.16 -16.34 4.19
CA LEU A 241 7.06 -16.80 3.33
C LEU A 241 6.66 -18.24 3.64
N GLU A 242 7.51 -19.02 4.30
CA GLU A 242 7.20 -20.36 4.80
C GLU A 242 6.32 -20.32 6.07
N GLY A 243 6.13 -19.13 6.66
CA GLY A 243 5.30 -18.91 7.85
C GLY A 243 5.87 -19.50 9.14
N GLN A 244 7.12 -19.97 9.12
CA GLN A 244 7.70 -20.73 10.24
C GLN A 244 8.60 -19.88 11.12
N ARG A 245 9.39 -18.96 10.54
CA ARG A 245 10.45 -18.24 11.27
C ARG A 245 10.23 -16.73 11.22
N ALA A 246 10.87 -16.04 12.16
CA ALA A 246 11.03 -14.60 12.03
C ALA A 246 11.96 -14.29 10.85
N PRO A 247 11.74 -13.20 10.10
CA PRO A 247 12.64 -12.79 9.03
C PRO A 247 14.07 -12.56 9.53
N ALA A 248 15.04 -12.78 8.66
CA ALA A 248 16.45 -12.49 8.94
C ALA A 248 16.71 -10.97 8.83
N TRP A 249 16.24 -10.19 9.81
CA TRP A 249 16.20 -8.72 9.78
C TRP A 249 17.54 -8.05 9.44
N GLU A 250 18.62 -8.56 10.01
CA GLU A 250 19.97 -7.99 9.92
C GLU A 250 20.84 -8.65 8.84
N SER A 251 20.33 -9.64 8.12
CA SER A 251 21.11 -10.32 7.09
C SER A 251 21.12 -9.48 5.82
N ALA A 252 22.31 -9.10 5.36
CA ALA A 252 22.50 -8.39 4.10
C ALA A 252 21.95 -9.17 2.88
N ASP A 253 21.85 -10.48 2.99
CA ASP A 253 21.36 -11.38 1.94
C ASP A 253 19.87 -11.72 2.09
N ALA A 254 19.19 -11.19 3.11
CA ALA A 254 17.76 -11.46 3.31
C ALA A 254 16.97 -11.02 2.07
N PRO A 255 16.16 -11.91 1.46
CA PRO A 255 15.40 -11.57 0.27
C PRO A 255 14.37 -10.48 0.56
N PRO A 256 13.98 -9.67 -0.43
CA PRO A 256 12.98 -8.61 -0.30
C PRO A 256 11.55 -9.19 -0.31
N GLN A 257 11.30 -10.11 0.62
CA GLN A 257 10.08 -10.89 0.75
C GLN A 257 9.68 -10.95 2.22
N LEU A 258 8.44 -10.56 2.51
CA LEU A 258 7.94 -10.51 3.88
C LEU A 258 6.46 -10.80 3.94
N MET A 259 6.07 -11.56 4.97
CA MET A 259 4.67 -11.76 5.35
C MET A 259 4.39 -11.07 6.68
N CYS A 260 3.40 -10.18 6.67
CA CYS A 260 2.91 -9.46 7.83
C CYS A 260 1.52 -9.95 8.17
N ARG A 261 1.33 -10.48 9.38
CA ARG A 261 0.00 -10.74 9.93
C ARG A 261 -0.34 -9.66 10.96
N ARG A 262 -1.44 -8.96 10.73
CA ARG A 262 -2.05 -8.02 11.67
C ARG A 262 -3.13 -8.74 12.44
N HIS A 263 -2.97 -8.79 13.75
CA HIS A 263 -3.92 -9.42 14.65
C HIS A 263 -5.05 -8.45 14.98
N ALA A 264 -6.28 -8.88 14.73
CA ALA A 264 -7.45 -8.12 15.13
C ALA A 264 -7.67 -8.29 16.64
N ALA A 265 -8.24 -7.27 17.29
CA ALA A 265 -8.76 -7.46 18.63
C ALA A 265 -9.91 -8.48 18.59
N ALA A 266 -10.03 -9.29 19.64
CA ALA A 266 -11.21 -10.13 19.81
C ALA A 266 -12.47 -9.26 19.82
N ALA A 267 -13.46 -9.58 18.98
CA ALA A 267 -14.71 -8.84 18.99
C ALA A 267 -15.39 -8.97 20.36
N PRO A 268 -16.01 -7.90 20.89
CA PRO A 268 -16.79 -7.99 22.12
C PRO A 268 -17.89 -9.05 21.96
N GLY A 269 -17.87 -10.10 22.78
CA GLY A 269 -18.81 -11.22 22.69
C GLY A 269 -18.46 -12.29 21.64
N ALA A 270 -17.25 -12.28 21.07
CA ALA A 270 -16.79 -13.33 20.19
C ALA A 270 -16.88 -14.70 20.89
N LYS A 271 -17.73 -15.58 20.35
CA LYS A 271 -17.85 -16.95 20.83
C LYS A 271 -16.53 -17.66 20.58
N ALA A 272 -15.97 -18.27 21.61
CA ALA A 272 -14.91 -19.22 21.45
C ALA A 272 -15.37 -20.33 20.49
N VAL A 273 -14.61 -20.56 19.43
CA VAL A 273 -14.84 -21.74 18.61
C VAL A 273 -14.14 -22.89 19.32
N ALA A 274 -14.87 -23.96 19.61
CA ALA A 274 -14.29 -25.17 20.16
C ALA A 274 -13.27 -25.72 19.15
N ALA A 275 -11.99 -25.50 19.42
CA ALA A 275 -10.94 -26.29 18.80
C ALA A 275 -11.15 -27.73 19.31
N SER A 276 -11.68 -28.60 18.45
CA SER A 276 -12.05 -29.98 18.78
C SER A 276 -10.94 -30.68 19.57
N ALA A 277 -11.20 -30.95 20.84
CA ALA A 277 -10.32 -31.71 21.71
C ALA A 277 -10.65 -33.20 21.56
N ILE A 278 -9.67 -33.99 21.10
CA ILE A 278 -9.59 -35.38 21.53
C ILE A 278 -8.68 -35.35 22.76
N GLY A 279 -9.29 -35.35 23.95
CA GLY A 279 -8.58 -35.41 25.24
C GLY A 279 -8.70 -34.15 26.10
N GLY A 280 -9.80 -34.06 26.86
CA GLY A 280 -9.75 -33.58 28.26
C GLY A 280 -9.83 -32.08 28.57
N GLU A 281 -9.21 -31.18 27.81
CA GLU A 281 -9.26 -29.74 28.16
C GLU A 281 -9.52 -28.82 26.94
N THR A 282 -10.72 -28.27 26.90
CA THR A 282 -11.18 -27.29 25.90
C THR A 282 -10.60 -25.92 26.21
N ARG A 283 -9.37 -25.63 25.79
CA ARG A 283 -8.95 -24.21 25.72
C ARG A 283 -9.54 -23.56 24.48
N GLU A 284 -10.54 -22.72 24.76
CA GLU A 284 -11.21 -21.79 23.86
C GLU A 284 -10.19 -20.87 23.13
N THR A 285 -10.16 -20.91 21.80
CA THR A 285 -9.43 -19.92 20.98
C THR A 285 -10.44 -19.01 20.32
N VAL A 286 -10.43 -17.73 20.70
CA VAL A 286 -11.21 -16.69 20.03
C VAL A 286 -10.60 -16.47 18.65
N VAL A 287 -11.37 -16.70 17.59
CA VAL A 287 -10.91 -16.44 16.22
C VAL A 287 -10.96 -14.93 16.00
N THR A 288 -9.78 -14.32 15.90
CA THR A 288 -9.61 -12.92 15.53
C THR A 288 -9.66 -12.81 14.01
N GLN A 289 -10.36 -11.80 13.47
CA GLN A 289 -10.47 -11.55 12.02
C GLN A 289 -9.19 -10.92 11.47
N ASP A 290 -8.09 -11.65 11.57
CA ASP A 290 -6.75 -11.19 11.19
C ASP A 290 -6.67 -10.84 9.70
N ALA A 291 -5.73 -9.96 9.36
CA ALA A 291 -5.35 -9.70 7.98
C ALA A 291 -3.89 -10.10 7.75
N VAL A 292 -3.60 -10.62 6.57
CA VAL A 292 -2.25 -11.02 6.15
C VAL A 292 -1.89 -10.27 4.88
N ALA A 293 -0.83 -9.47 4.94
CA ALA A 293 -0.23 -8.82 3.80
C ALA A 293 1.08 -9.53 3.45
N VAL A 294 1.27 -9.86 2.17
CA VAL A 294 2.49 -10.50 1.67
C VAL A 294 3.09 -9.63 0.59
N TRP A 295 4.33 -9.21 0.79
CA TRP A 295 5.11 -8.52 -0.23
C TRP A 295 6.12 -9.49 -0.84
N ASN A 296 6.07 -9.63 -2.16
CA ASN A 296 7.11 -10.27 -2.94
C ASN A 296 7.73 -9.24 -3.88
N CYS A 297 8.86 -8.67 -3.49
CA CYS A 297 9.63 -7.75 -4.35
C CYS A 297 10.83 -8.46 -5.00
N GLY A 298 10.82 -9.79 -5.02
CA GLY A 298 11.78 -10.60 -5.77
C GLY A 298 11.44 -10.68 -7.26
N SER A 299 12.35 -11.25 -8.03
CA SER A 299 12.19 -11.44 -9.49
C SER A 299 11.34 -12.66 -9.88
N GLY A 300 11.10 -13.58 -8.95
CA GLY A 300 10.34 -14.81 -9.19
C GLY A 300 8.97 -14.83 -8.48
N VAL A 301 8.11 -15.75 -8.92
CA VAL A 301 6.87 -16.07 -8.18
C VAL A 301 7.25 -16.71 -6.85
N ALA A 302 6.65 -16.22 -5.77
CA ALA A 302 6.88 -16.72 -4.42
C ALA A 302 5.67 -17.50 -3.90
N ARG A 303 5.94 -18.50 -3.07
CA ARG A 303 4.93 -19.33 -2.39
C ARG A 303 4.82 -18.87 -0.95
N ALA A 304 3.67 -18.32 -0.56
CA ALA A 304 3.43 -17.86 0.80
C ALA A 304 2.50 -18.83 1.54
N ALA A 305 2.99 -19.45 2.62
CA ALA A 305 2.25 -20.33 3.49
C ALA A 305 1.42 -19.52 4.51
N ILE A 306 0.26 -19.05 4.07
CA ILE A 306 -0.67 -18.23 4.86
C ILE A 306 -1.30 -19.05 6.01
N GLY A 307 -1.50 -20.35 5.80
CA GLY A 307 -2.24 -21.24 6.69
C GLY A 307 -3.72 -21.34 6.32
N GLN A 308 -4.24 -22.56 6.36
CA GLN A 308 -5.67 -22.80 6.12
C GLN A 308 -6.53 -22.04 7.15
N PRO A 309 -7.65 -21.41 6.73
CA PRO A 309 -8.51 -20.70 7.65
C PRO A 309 -9.25 -21.69 8.57
N PRO A 310 -9.55 -21.32 9.83
CA PRO A 310 -10.33 -22.16 10.74
C PRO A 310 -11.68 -22.58 10.14
N ILE A 311 -12.22 -23.71 10.58
CA ILE A 311 -13.55 -24.16 10.15
C ILE A 311 -14.59 -23.07 10.47
N GLY A 312 -15.45 -22.75 9.50
CA GLY A 312 -16.41 -21.65 9.57
C GLY A 312 -15.87 -20.30 9.11
N TYR A 313 -14.60 -20.22 8.72
CA TYR A 313 -13.96 -19.03 8.17
C TYR A 313 -13.37 -19.31 6.79
N ALA A 314 -13.13 -18.25 6.03
CA ALA A 314 -12.47 -18.27 4.74
C ALA A 314 -11.55 -17.05 4.60
N TRP A 315 -10.55 -17.18 3.74
CA TRP A 315 -9.74 -16.04 3.33
C TRP A 315 -10.46 -15.29 2.21
N VAL A 316 -10.58 -13.97 2.39
CA VAL A 316 -11.04 -13.03 1.37
C VAL A 316 -9.82 -12.28 0.86
N ARG A 317 -9.55 -12.39 -0.44
CA ARG A 317 -8.57 -11.53 -1.09
C ARG A 317 -9.16 -10.13 -1.18
N VAL A 318 -8.51 -9.18 -0.52
CA VAL A 318 -8.91 -7.78 -0.52
C VAL A 318 -8.26 -7.04 -1.69
N MET A 319 -6.99 -7.33 -1.95
CA MET A 319 -6.26 -6.79 -3.09
C MET A 319 -5.09 -7.70 -3.48
N ASP A 320 -4.72 -7.62 -4.75
CA ASP A 320 -3.55 -8.27 -5.35
C ASP A 320 -3.08 -7.39 -6.51
N THR A 321 -1.94 -6.71 -6.31
CA THR A 321 -1.45 -5.72 -7.28
C THR A 321 -1.01 -6.34 -8.60
N ALA A 322 -0.84 -7.66 -8.67
CA ALA A 322 -0.46 -8.35 -9.89
C ALA A 322 -1.65 -8.55 -10.85
N LEU A 323 -2.88 -8.47 -10.36
CA LEU A 323 -4.06 -8.65 -11.20
C LEU A 323 -4.35 -7.38 -12.02
N ALA A 324 -5.07 -7.54 -13.12
CA ALA A 324 -5.61 -6.43 -13.88
C ALA A 324 -6.82 -5.81 -13.18
N ALA A 325 -7.08 -4.53 -13.41
CA ALA A 325 -8.33 -3.91 -12.97
C ALA A 325 -9.54 -4.59 -13.64
N PRO A 326 -10.67 -4.81 -12.94
CA PRO A 326 -10.93 -4.44 -11.54
C PRO A 326 -10.53 -5.52 -10.51
N ALA A 327 -10.05 -6.69 -10.94
CA ALA A 327 -9.78 -7.84 -10.08
C ALA A 327 -8.67 -7.61 -9.02
N ASP A 328 -7.81 -6.61 -9.24
CA ASP A 328 -6.74 -6.18 -8.33
C ASP A 328 -7.18 -5.66 -6.97
N CYS A 329 -8.44 -5.22 -6.81
CA CYS A 329 -9.03 -4.91 -5.50
C CYS A 329 -10.52 -5.27 -5.40
N GLU A 330 -10.95 -6.23 -6.21
CA GLU A 330 -12.27 -6.87 -6.05
C GLU A 330 -12.21 -7.93 -4.95
N LEU A 331 -13.15 -7.85 -4.00
CA LEU A 331 -13.22 -8.80 -2.89
C LEU A 331 -13.62 -10.17 -3.41
N ALA A 332 -12.77 -11.17 -3.18
CA ALA A 332 -13.04 -12.54 -3.61
C ALA A 332 -12.69 -13.54 -2.51
N TYR A 333 -13.60 -14.47 -2.22
CA TYR A 333 -13.29 -15.65 -1.41
C TYR A 333 -12.31 -16.53 -2.18
N ILE A 334 -11.23 -16.94 -1.52
CA ILE A 334 -10.18 -17.76 -2.14
C ILE A 334 -9.96 -19.06 -1.38
N ASN A 335 -9.62 -20.11 -2.13
CA ASN A 335 -9.10 -21.34 -1.58
C ASN A 335 -7.58 -21.31 -1.67
N LEU A 336 -6.93 -21.56 -0.54
CA LEU A 336 -5.49 -21.75 -0.51
C LEU A 336 -5.15 -23.16 -0.95
N ALA A 337 -3.96 -23.36 -1.51
CA ALA A 337 -3.54 -24.66 -2.00
C ALA A 337 -2.81 -25.49 -0.94
N GLY A 338 -3.16 -26.76 -0.82
CA GLY A 338 -2.46 -27.75 -0.01
C GLY A 338 -2.68 -27.61 1.51
N PRO A 339 -2.19 -28.56 2.30
CA PRO A 339 -2.43 -28.61 3.75
C PRO A 339 -1.79 -27.45 4.52
N GLN A 340 -0.78 -26.79 3.94
CA GLN A 340 -0.15 -25.60 4.52
C GLN A 340 -0.91 -24.31 4.23
N GLY A 341 -1.91 -24.33 3.33
CA GLY A 341 -2.62 -23.14 2.90
C GLY A 341 -1.70 -22.14 2.21
N THR A 342 -1.28 -22.47 0.99
CA THR A 342 -0.36 -21.65 0.21
C THR A 342 -1.08 -20.72 -0.77
N TYR A 343 -0.61 -19.49 -0.90
CA TYR A 343 -0.97 -18.54 -1.96
C TYR A 343 0.26 -18.23 -2.84
N LEU A 344 0.06 -18.08 -4.15
CA LEU A 344 1.12 -17.70 -5.09
C LEU A 344 1.14 -16.19 -5.26
N VAL A 345 2.29 -15.57 -5.00
CA VAL A 345 2.47 -14.12 -5.11
C VAL A 345 3.40 -13.84 -6.28
N ALA A 346 2.92 -13.07 -7.27
CA ALA A 346 3.71 -12.67 -8.43
C ALA A 346 4.94 -11.83 -8.02
N PRO A 347 5.98 -11.73 -8.87
CA PRO A 347 7.10 -10.83 -8.61
C PRO A 347 6.66 -9.37 -8.58
N HIS A 348 7.28 -8.57 -7.71
CA HIS A 348 6.97 -7.16 -7.48
C HIS A 348 5.49 -6.88 -7.21
N ALA A 349 4.88 -7.71 -6.36
CA ALA A 349 3.48 -7.60 -6.00
C ALA A 349 3.27 -7.63 -4.48
N VAL A 350 2.14 -7.06 -4.06
CA VAL A 350 1.59 -7.20 -2.71
C VAL A 350 0.19 -7.78 -2.78
N VAL A 351 -0.08 -8.72 -1.89
CA VAL A 351 -1.38 -9.35 -1.70
C VAL A 351 -1.84 -9.07 -0.28
N LEU A 352 -3.11 -8.69 -0.12
CA LEU A 352 -3.76 -8.56 1.17
C LEU A 352 -4.93 -9.55 1.26
N LEU A 353 -4.89 -10.40 2.27
CA LEU A 353 -5.94 -11.33 2.61
C LEU A 353 -6.54 -10.95 3.97
N GLU A 354 -7.85 -11.06 4.10
CA GLU A 354 -8.58 -10.84 5.34
C GLU A 354 -9.35 -12.10 5.72
N LEU A 355 -9.27 -12.49 6.99
CA LEU A 355 -10.04 -13.61 7.51
C LEU A 355 -11.48 -13.15 7.79
N ALA A 356 -12.44 -13.77 7.10
CA ALA A 356 -13.86 -13.48 7.26
C ALA A 356 -14.65 -14.76 7.53
N PRO A 357 -15.87 -14.66 8.09
CA PRO A 357 -16.77 -15.80 8.18
C PRO A 357 -17.01 -16.38 6.77
N ALA A 358 -17.04 -17.71 6.69
CA ALA A 358 -17.37 -18.40 5.46
C ALA A 358 -18.83 -18.11 5.07
N PRO A 359 -19.15 -18.09 3.76
CA PRO A 359 -20.53 -17.98 3.30
C PRO A 359 -21.42 -19.09 3.91
N GLU A 360 -22.66 -18.76 4.24
CA GLU A 360 -23.60 -19.73 4.79
C GLU A 360 -23.76 -20.95 3.87
N GLY A 361 -23.70 -22.15 4.44
CA GLY A 361 -23.86 -23.41 3.70
C GLY A 361 -22.61 -23.91 2.98
N LEU A 362 -21.47 -23.21 3.03
CA LEU A 362 -20.22 -23.70 2.46
C LEU A 362 -19.59 -24.76 3.40
N PRO A 363 -19.46 -26.04 3.00
CA PRO A 363 -18.82 -27.05 3.83
C PRO A 363 -17.31 -26.78 3.97
N PRO A 364 -16.68 -27.21 5.08
CA PRO A 364 -15.23 -27.10 5.23
C PRO A 364 -14.52 -27.92 4.16
N THR A 365 -13.43 -27.39 3.61
CA THR A 365 -12.62 -28.11 2.62
C THR A 365 -11.85 -29.26 3.29
N ALA A 366 -11.48 -30.28 2.52
CA ALA A 366 -10.66 -31.39 3.02
C ALA A 366 -9.34 -30.89 3.66
N GLU A 367 -8.73 -29.88 3.06
CA GLU A 367 -7.49 -29.27 3.55
C GLU A 367 -7.69 -28.52 4.87
N GLN A 368 -8.83 -27.85 5.07
CA GLN A 368 -9.18 -27.22 6.36
C GLN A 368 -9.35 -28.26 7.46
N VAL A 369 -10.02 -29.37 7.16
CA VAL A 369 -10.24 -30.48 8.12
C VAL A 369 -8.91 -31.12 8.50
N GLU A 370 -8.04 -31.39 7.52
CA GLU A 370 -6.71 -31.94 7.74
C GLU A 370 -5.83 -31.00 8.58
N ALA A 371 -5.82 -29.71 8.25
CA ALA A 371 -5.07 -28.70 8.99
C ALA A 371 -5.57 -28.57 10.44
N ALA A 372 -6.88 -28.61 10.66
CA ALA A 372 -7.48 -28.59 12.00
C ALA A 372 -7.05 -29.82 12.82
N ARG A 373 -7.06 -31.00 12.21
CA ARG A 373 -6.60 -32.25 12.84
C ARG A 373 -5.11 -32.16 13.21
N ALA A 374 -4.25 -31.72 12.30
CA ALA A 374 -2.81 -31.58 12.54
C ALA A 374 -2.50 -30.52 13.62
N ALA A 375 -3.30 -29.45 13.71
CA ALA A 375 -3.18 -28.46 14.78
C ALA A 375 -3.55 -29.06 16.16
N ALA A 376 -4.62 -29.86 16.22
CA ALA A 376 -5.03 -30.56 17.43
C ALA A 376 -3.95 -31.55 17.92
N GLU A 377 -3.39 -32.35 17.01
CA GLU A 377 -2.32 -33.31 17.33
C GLU A 377 -1.05 -32.62 17.87
N ARG A 378 -0.63 -31.49 17.26
CA ARG A 378 0.51 -30.69 17.77
C ARG A 378 0.25 -30.10 19.15
N ARG A 379 -1.00 -29.71 19.44
CA ARG A 379 -1.38 -29.18 20.76
C ARG A 379 -1.34 -30.26 21.82
N ALA A 380 -1.84 -31.46 21.50
CA ALA A 380 -1.79 -32.61 22.40
C ALA A 380 -0.34 -32.97 22.80
N ARG A 381 0.63 -32.87 21.87
CA ARG A 381 2.05 -33.09 22.15
C ARG A 381 2.74 -31.99 22.98
N ARG A 382 2.15 -30.80 23.08
CA ARG A 382 2.70 -29.65 23.82
C ARG A 382 2.23 -29.57 25.28
N ILE A 383 1.25 -30.38 25.67
CA ILE A 383 0.86 -30.52 27.08
C ILE A 383 1.95 -31.38 27.74
N PRO A 384 2.75 -30.86 28.68
CA PRO A 384 3.71 -31.68 29.40
C PRO A 384 2.95 -32.76 30.18
N ASP A 385 3.57 -33.92 30.39
CA ASP A 385 3.19 -34.92 31.39
C ASP A 385 3.21 -34.28 32.80
N ALA A 386 2.25 -33.41 33.11
CA ALA A 386 2.04 -32.82 34.44
C ALA A 386 1.18 -33.75 35.32
N ALA A 387 1.22 -35.05 35.04
CA ALA A 387 0.53 -36.10 35.79
C ALA A 387 1.33 -37.40 35.73
N ARG A 388 2.52 -37.42 36.33
CA ARG A 388 3.15 -38.65 36.84
C ARG A 388 3.91 -38.38 38.12
#